data_AF-A0A6I4RIM5-F1
#
_entry.id   AF-A0A6I4RIM5-F1
#
_cell.length_a   1.000
_cell.length_b   1.000
_cell.length_c   1.000
_cell.angle_alpha   90.00
_cell.angle_beta   90.00
_cell.angle_gamma   90.00
#
_symmetry.space_group_name_H-M   'P 1'
#
loop_
_entity.id
_entity.type
_entity.pdbx_description
1 polymer ?
#
loop_
_entity_poly.entity_id
_entity_poly.type
_entity_poly.pdbx_seq_one_letter_code
_entity_poly.pdbx_strand_id
1 'polypeptide(L)'
;MTKHEDFINSSIEAVMLEGLSAIISIDTGIESYPLNDYLLKTIFLQMTGFQEQKFKCIVWEMATEDFEFRRDFLREYATQGFSTYESKKSIYQKLMILLDRDEFSESERKEIVNQAKDSVCSIFNESNLQYWNGTPIMNLRVI
;
A
#
# COMPACT_ATOMS: atom_id res chain seq x y z
N MET A 1 -15.81 1.98 19.51
CA MET A 1 -14.76 1.55 18.58
C MET A 1 -15.42 0.78 17.47
N THR A 2 -15.44 1.35 16.28
CA THR A 2 -15.89 0.64 15.09
C THR A 2 -14.90 -0.48 14.79
N LYS A 3 -15.38 -1.62 14.28
CA LYS A 3 -14.57 -2.85 14.18
C LYS A 3 -13.36 -2.71 13.24
N HIS A 4 -13.34 -1.67 12.41
CA HIS A 4 -12.32 -1.47 11.38
C HIS A 4 -11.40 -0.26 11.61
N GLU A 5 -11.59 0.49 12.70
CA GLU A 5 -10.86 1.73 12.98
C GLU A 5 -9.33 1.53 13.00
N ASP A 6 -8.86 0.52 13.75
CA ASP A 6 -7.42 0.20 13.85
C ASP A 6 -6.83 -0.19 12.47
N PHE A 7 -7.60 -0.93 11.68
CA PHE A 7 -7.18 -1.36 10.35
C PHE A 7 -7.14 -0.19 9.35
N ILE A 8 -8.14 0.69 9.38
CA ILE A 8 -8.17 1.91 8.54
C ILE A 8 -6.99 2.82 8.86
N ASN A 9 -6.58 2.91 10.13
CA ASN A 9 -5.46 3.75 10.53
C ASN A 9 -4.09 3.08 10.32
N SER A 10 -4.03 1.80 10.02
CA SER A 10 -2.77 1.10 9.74
C SER A 10 -2.11 1.55 8.43
N SER A 11 -0.77 1.64 8.41
CA SER A 11 0.00 2.00 7.21
C SER A 11 0.21 0.79 6.29
N ILE A 12 0.22 1.00 4.97
CA ILE A 12 0.59 -0.05 4.01
C ILE A 12 2.04 -0.50 4.17
N GLU A 13 2.89 0.35 4.75
CA GLU A 13 4.28 0.04 5.09
C GLU A 13 4.36 -1.13 6.09
N ALA A 14 3.36 -1.31 6.95
CA ALA A 14 3.32 -2.43 7.89
C ALA A 14 3.35 -3.79 7.17
N VAL A 15 2.67 -3.89 6.02
CA VAL A 15 2.69 -5.11 5.18
C VAL A 15 4.08 -5.36 4.61
N MET A 16 4.77 -4.29 4.19
CA MET A 16 6.14 -4.38 3.67
C MET A 16 7.12 -4.79 4.77
N LEU A 17 7.03 -4.18 5.95
CA LEU A 17 7.85 -4.51 7.10
C LEU A 17 7.63 -5.94 7.60
N GLU A 18 6.40 -6.43 7.59
CA GLU A 18 6.06 -7.81 7.93
C GLU A 18 6.71 -8.79 6.93
N GLY A 19 6.56 -8.53 5.63
CA GLY A 19 7.19 -9.33 4.58
C GLY A 19 8.71 -9.35 4.66
N LEU A 20 9.33 -8.19 4.95
CA LEU A 20 10.77 -8.07 5.13
C LEU A 20 11.27 -8.77 6.39
N SER A 21 10.53 -8.66 7.49
CA SER A 21 10.86 -9.33 8.75
C SER A 21 10.88 -10.86 8.58
N ALA A 22 9.99 -11.40 7.74
CA ALA A 22 9.97 -12.84 7.46
C ALA A 22 11.22 -13.33 6.71
N ILE A 23 11.89 -12.47 5.95
CA ILE A 23 13.05 -12.82 5.13
C ILE A 23 14.38 -12.33 5.70
N ILE A 24 14.37 -11.68 6.86
CA ILE A 24 15.59 -11.10 7.48
C ILE A 24 16.67 -12.15 7.73
N SER A 25 16.28 -13.41 7.96
CA SER A 25 17.18 -14.54 8.21
C SER A 25 17.79 -15.16 6.95
N ILE A 26 17.32 -14.76 5.75
CA ILE A 26 17.83 -15.27 4.47
C ILE A 26 19.14 -14.55 4.16
N ASP A 27 20.20 -15.32 3.91
CA ASP A 27 21.52 -14.78 3.59
C ASP A 27 21.53 -14.04 2.23
N THR A 28 22.54 -13.21 2.00
CA THR A 28 22.73 -12.37 0.81
C THR A 28 23.58 -13.01 -0.29
N GLY A 29 23.77 -14.34 -0.23
CA GLY A 29 24.51 -15.12 -1.21
C GLY A 29 23.86 -15.20 -2.60
N ILE A 30 24.56 -15.82 -3.56
CA ILE A 30 24.09 -15.93 -4.96
C ILE A 30 22.77 -16.73 -5.05
N GLU A 31 22.57 -17.66 -4.13
CA GLU A 31 21.40 -18.52 -4.01
C GLU A 31 20.11 -17.78 -3.65
N SER A 32 20.18 -16.57 -3.06
CA SER A 32 18.99 -15.79 -2.70
C SER A 32 18.52 -14.82 -3.78
N TYR A 33 19.33 -14.57 -4.82
CA TYR A 33 18.94 -13.71 -5.95
C TYR A 33 17.68 -14.18 -6.69
N PRO A 34 17.49 -15.49 -6.98
CA PRO A 34 16.25 -15.97 -7.60
C PRO A 34 15.02 -15.79 -6.69
N LEU A 35 15.20 -15.76 -5.37
CA LEU A 35 14.10 -15.61 -4.40
C LEU A 35 13.55 -14.18 -4.39
N ASN A 36 14.40 -13.19 -4.67
CA ASN A 36 14.05 -11.77 -4.70
C ASN A 36 12.79 -11.48 -5.52
N ASP A 37 12.72 -12.00 -6.76
CA ASP A 37 11.58 -11.77 -7.65
C ASP A 37 10.27 -12.34 -7.10
N TYR A 38 10.29 -13.56 -6.54
CA TYR A 38 9.11 -14.16 -5.93
C TYR A 38 8.67 -13.42 -4.66
N LEU A 39 9.62 -12.97 -3.85
CA LEU A 39 9.36 -12.23 -2.62
C LEU A 39 8.76 -10.86 -2.91
N LEU A 40 9.36 -10.10 -3.84
CA LEU A 40 8.82 -8.82 -4.28
C LEU A 40 7.41 -8.94 -4.87
N LYS A 41 7.16 -9.96 -5.70
CA LYS A 41 5.81 -10.24 -6.25
C LYS A 41 4.81 -10.55 -5.14
N THR A 42 5.21 -11.32 -4.13
CA THR A 42 4.35 -11.69 -3.00
C THR A 42 4.01 -10.46 -2.14
N ILE A 43 5.03 -9.69 -1.74
CA ILE A 43 4.85 -8.45 -0.97
C ILE A 43 3.96 -7.47 -1.73
N PHE A 44 4.21 -7.29 -3.04
CA PHE A 44 3.38 -6.43 -3.88
C PHE A 44 1.92 -6.89 -3.91
N LEU A 45 1.66 -8.18 -4.07
CA LEU A 45 0.30 -8.73 -4.06
C LEU A 45 -0.38 -8.48 -2.72
N GLN A 46 0.31 -8.72 -1.60
CA GLN A 46 -0.22 -8.43 -0.27
C GLN A 46 -0.52 -6.95 -0.07
N MET A 47 0.35 -6.04 -0.52
CA MET A 47 0.13 -4.59 -0.49
C MET A 47 -1.09 -4.18 -1.30
N THR A 48 -1.28 -4.73 -2.51
CA THR A 48 -2.47 -4.44 -3.32
C THR A 48 -3.76 -4.93 -2.66
N GLY A 49 -3.75 -6.15 -2.09
CA GLY A 49 -4.89 -6.70 -1.36
C GLY A 49 -5.21 -5.89 -0.10
N PHE A 50 -4.19 -5.48 0.65
CA PHE A 50 -4.34 -4.59 1.80
C PHE A 50 -5.02 -3.28 1.40
N GLN A 51 -4.56 -2.65 0.31
CA GLN A 51 -5.15 -1.40 -0.16
C GLN A 51 -6.63 -1.56 -0.52
N GLU A 52 -7.00 -2.60 -1.27
CA GLU A 52 -8.40 -2.87 -1.62
C GLU A 52 -9.28 -3.07 -0.38
N GLN A 53 -8.82 -3.87 0.59
CA GLN A 53 -9.56 -4.10 1.82
C GLN A 53 -9.70 -2.83 2.67
N LYS A 54 -8.66 -2.00 2.69
CA LYS A 54 -8.69 -0.72 3.40
C LYS A 54 -9.75 0.22 2.82
N PHE A 55 -9.86 0.31 1.49
CA PHE A 55 -10.94 1.08 0.86
C PHE A 55 -12.33 0.50 1.17
N LYS A 56 -12.50 -0.83 1.16
CA LYS A 56 -13.78 -1.46 1.55
C LYS A 56 -14.19 -1.09 2.97
N CYS A 57 -13.25 -1.13 3.91
CA CYS A 57 -13.51 -0.74 5.30
C CYS A 57 -13.91 0.73 5.40
N ILE A 58 -13.16 1.65 4.77
CA ILE A 58 -13.49 3.09 4.76
C ILE A 58 -14.91 3.32 4.23
N VAL A 59 -15.25 2.70 3.11
CA VAL A 59 -16.57 2.85 2.48
C VAL A 59 -17.68 2.27 3.35
N TRP A 60 -17.45 1.14 4.04
CA TRP A 60 -18.41 0.60 5.00
C TRP A 60 -18.64 1.52 6.20
N GLU A 61 -17.58 2.13 6.73
CA GLU A 61 -17.71 3.11 7.81
C GLU A 61 -18.46 4.36 7.32
N MET A 62 -18.13 4.90 6.15
CA MET A 62 -18.88 6.02 5.53
C MET A 62 -20.37 5.69 5.36
N ALA A 63 -20.69 4.49 4.87
CA ALA A 63 -22.08 4.04 4.72
C ALA A 63 -22.78 3.81 6.06
N THR A 64 -22.04 3.60 7.14
CA THR A 64 -22.64 3.45 8.48
C THR A 64 -23.13 4.81 9.00
N GLU A 65 -22.38 5.88 8.74
CA GLU A 65 -22.68 7.23 9.20
C GLU A 65 -23.65 8.00 8.28
N ASP A 66 -23.55 7.83 6.96
CA ASP A 66 -24.37 8.56 5.98
C ASP A 66 -25.35 7.63 5.23
N PHE A 67 -26.65 7.90 5.38
CA PHE A 67 -27.73 7.11 4.78
C PHE A 67 -27.88 7.33 3.27
N GLU A 68 -27.58 8.52 2.75
CA GLU A 68 -27.62 8.79 1.31
C GLU A 68 -26.46 8.07 0.61
N PHE A 69 -25.26 8.18 1.17
CA PHE A 69 -24.09 7.44 0.73
C PHE A 69 -24.31 5.93 0.83
N ARG A 70 -24.99 5.42 1.88
CA ARG A 70 -25.34 3.99 1.98
C ARG A 70 -26.17 3.53 0.79
N ARG A 71 -27.13 4.34 0.31
CA ARG A 71 -27.95 4.01 -0.84
C ARG A 71 -27.11 3.90 -2.12
N ASP A 72 -26.21 4.86 -2.33
CA ASP A 72 -25.25 4.82 -3.45
C ASP A 72 -24.32 3.62 -3.34
N PHE A 73 -23.82 3.34 -2.13
CA PHE A 73 -22.95 2.21 -1.84
C PHE A 73 -23.58 0.88 -2.25
N LEU A 74 -24.81 0.62 -1.80
CA LEU A 74 -25.54 -0.61 -2.09
C LEU A 74 -25.85 -0.77 -3.59
N ARG A 75 -25.94 0.32 -4.34
CA ARG A 75 -26.25 0.30 -5.77
C ARG A 75 -25.02 0.15 -6.65
N GLU A 76 -23.92 0.83 -6.34
CA GLU A 76 -22.80 1.02 -7.28
C GLU A 76 -21.46 0.50 -6.77
N TYR A 77 -21.25 0.45 -5.45
CA TYR A 77 -19.94 0.18 -4.86
C TYR A 77 -19.85 -1.17 -4.16
N ALA A 78 -20.97 -1.77 -3.76
CA ALA A 78 -21.01 -3.10 -3.14
C ALA A 78 -20.40 -4.20 -4.03
N THR A 79 -20.42 -4.01 -5.35
CA THR A 79 -19.82 -4.93 -6.34
C THR A 79 -18.43 -4.50 -6.80
N GLN A 80 -17.92 -3.34 -6.35
CA GLN A 80 -16.61 -2.85 -6.77
C GLN A 80 -15.48 -3.44 -5.93
N GLY A 81 -14.36 -3.79 -6.59
CA GLY A 81 -13.15 -4.28 -5.93
C GLY A 81 -12.23 -3.18 -5.40
N PHE A 82 -12.46 -1.92 -5.76
CA PHE A 82 -11.57 -0.78 -5.50
C PHE A 82 -10.14 -0.96 -6.04
N SER A 83 -9.98 -1.76 -7.10
CA SER A 83 -8.67 -2.06 -7.71
C SER A 83 -8.15 -0.94 -8.61
N THR A 84 -9.05 -0.11 -9.17
CA THR A 84 -8.68 0.92 -10.17
C THR A 84 -8.45 2.28 -9.52
N TYR A 85 -7.62 3.10 -10.16
CA TYR A 85 -7.39 4.49 -9.73
C TYR A 85 -8.69 5.30 -9.69
N GLU A 86 -9.54 5.16 -10.71
CA GLU A 86 -10.81 5.88 -10.81
C GLU A 86 -11.75 5.57 -9.64
N SER A 87 -11.85 4.29 -9.25
CA SER A 87 -12.66 3.90 -8.08
C SER A 87 -12.14 4.51 -6.78
N LYS A 88 -10.81 4.50 -6.58
CA LYS A 88 -10.17 5.11 -5.39
C LYS A 88 -10.37 6.63 -5.36
N LYS A 89 -10.23 7.29 -6.51
CA LYS A 89 -10.45 8.74 -6.66
C LYS A 89 -11.90 9.13 -6.35
N SER A 90 -12.87 8.36 -6.86
CA SER A 90 -14.29 8.60 -6.60
C SER A 90 -14.62 8.52 -5.11
N ILE A 91 -14.14 7.47 -4.41
CA ILE A 91 -14.34 7.34 -2.96
C ILE A 91 -13.66 8.47 -2.20
N TYR A 92 -12.43 8.82 -2.56
CA TYR A 92 -11.71 9.93 -1.94
C TYR A 92 -12.50 11.24 -2.03
N GLN A 93 -13.07 11.56 -3.20
CA GLN A 93 -13.88 12.78 -3.38
C GLN A 93 -15.15 12.74 -2.51
N LYS A 94 -15.85 11.60 -2.45
CA LYS A 94 -17.02 11.44 -1.58
C LYS A 94 -16.65 11.58 -0.10
N LEU A 95 -15.51 11.04 0.31
CA LEU A 95 -15.00 11.17 1.67
C LEU A 95 -14.71 12.64 2.03
N MET A 96 -14.09 13.40 1.13
CA MET A 96 -13.82 14.84 1.37
C MET A 96 -15.12 15.64 1.54
N ILE A 97 -16.14 15.34 0.74
CA ILE A 97 -17.47 15.96 0.87
C ILE A 97 -18.11 15.61 2.23
N LEU A 98 -18.09 14.33 2.63
CA LEU A 98 -18.65 13.92 3.93
C LEU A 98 -17.92 14.54 5.13
N LEU A 99 -16.61 14.78 5.00
CA LEU A 99 -15.79 15.38 6.05
C LEU A 99 -15.80 16.92 6.03
N ASP A 100 -16.51 17.54 5.07
CA ASP A 100 -16.51 18.99 4.82
C ASP A 100 -15.07 19.55 4.74
N ARG A 101 -14.21 18.86 3.98
CA ARG A 101 -12.81 19.24 3.77
C ARG A 101 -12.52 19.58 2.32
N ASP A 102 -11.70 20.60 2.14
CA ASP A 102 -11.14 20.94 0.84
C ASP A 102 -10.16 19.88 0.32
N GLU A 103 -10.01 19.82 -1.00
CA GLU A 103 -8.97 18.99 -1.60
C GLU A 103 -7.58 19.48 -1.15
N PHE A 104 -6.66 18.54 -0.93
CA PHE A 104 -5.25 18.87 -0.69
C PHE A 104 -4.69 19.78 -1.79
N SER A 105 -3.98 20.82 -1.37
CA SER A 105 -3.23 21.71 -2.27
C SER A 105 -2.13 20.95 -3.03
N GLU A 106 -1.67 21.51 -4.14
CA GLU A 106 -0.58 20.91 -4.93
C GLU A 106 0.72 20.76 -4.13
N SER A 107 0.99 21.66 -3.17
CA SER A 107 2.11 21.53 -2.25
C SER A 107 1.96 20.34 -1.30
N GLU A 108 0.78 20.17 -0.69
CA GLU A 108 0.52 19.04 0.22
C GLU A 108 0.56 17.70 -0.51
N ARG A 109 0.01 17.62 -1.72
CA ARG A 109 0.07 16.41 -2.55
C ARG A 109 1.50 16.01 -2.85
N LYS A 110 2.36 16.97 -3.23
CA LYS A 110 3.78 16.71 -3.48
C LYS A 110 4.48 16.24 -2.22
N GLU A 111 4.18 16.86 -1.09
CA GLU A 111 4.77 16.48 0.19
C GLU A 111 4.40 15.05 0.59
N ILE A 112 3.11 14.68 0.50
CA ILE A 112 2.63 13.32 0.78
C ILE A 112 3.33 12.28 -0.12
N VAL A 113 3.49 12.59 -1.41
CA VAL A 113 4.17 11.69 -2.36
C VAL A 113 5.66 11.56 -2.03
N ASN A 114 6.33 12.66 -1.68
CA ASN A 114 7.74 12.64 -1.30
C ASN A 114 7.95 11.82 -0.03
N GLN A 115 7.12 12.05 1.01
CA GLN A 115 7.18 11.29 2.25
C GLN A 115 6.95 9.79 2.03
N ALA A 116 5.96 9.43 1.21
CA ALA A 116 5.73 8.03 0.86
C ALA A 116 6.91 7.40 0.11
N LYS A 117 7.53 8.15 -0.81
CA LYS A 117 8.71 7.70 -1.56
C LYS A 117 9.90 7.50 -0.63
N ASP A 118 10.17 8.47 0.25
CA ASP A 118 11.29 8.42 1.19
C ASP A 118 11.13 7.25 2.17
N SER A 119 9.91 7.01 2.65
CA SER A 119 9.60 5.89 3.54
C SER A 119 9.86 4.54 2.87
N VAL A 120 9.38 4.35 1.63
CA VAL A 120 9.64 3.13 0.86
C VAL A 120 11.13 2.96 0.59
N CYS A 121 11.86 4.03 0.24
CA CYS A 121 13.30 3.99 0.03
C CYS A 121 14.06 3.61 1.31
N SER A 122 13.67 4.14 2.47
CA SER A 122 14.27 3.80 3.77
C SER A 122 14.09 2.31 4.07
N ILE A 123 12.84 1.81 3.98
CA ILE A 123 12.50 0.42 4.24
C ILE A 123 13.29 -0.52 3.31
N PHE A 124 13.42 -0.15 2.04
CA PHE A 124 14.16 -0.96 1.07
C PHE A 124 15.67 -0.99 1.37
N ASN A 125 16.27 0.17 1.67
CA ASN A 125 17.70 0.29 1.97
C ASN A 125 18.09 -0.41 3.30
N GLU A 126 17.16 -0.54 4.23
CA GLU A 126 17.40 -1.26 5.49
C GLU A 126 17.24 -2.79 5.34
N SER A 127 16.87 -3.27 4.15
CA SER A 127 16.50 -4.68 3.93
C SER A 127 17.50 -5.48 3.10
N ASN A 128 17.42 -6.82 3.20
CA ASN A 128 18.22 -7.75 2.38
C ASN A 128 17.98 -7.56 0.86
N LEU A 129 16.83 -6.98 0.47
CA LEU A 129 16.48 -6.70 -0.92
C LEU A 129 17.44 -5.71 -1.58
N GLN A 130 18.06 -4.79 -0.82
CA GLN A 130 19.05 -3.87 -1.37
C GLN A 130 20.24 -4.64 -1.96
N TYR A 131 20.71 -5.67 -1.25
CA TYR A 131 21.85 -6.48 -1.66
C TYR A 131 21.52 -7.41 -2.82
N TRP A 132 20.29 -7.96 -2.84
CA TRP A 132 19.82 -8.81 -3.94
C TRP A 132 19.52 -8.04 -5.23
N ASN A 133 19.31 -6.73 -5.14
CA ASN A 133 19.16 -5.85 -6.32
C ASN A 133 20.45 -5.09 -6.67
N GLY A 134 21.45 -5.10 -5.77
CA GLY A 134 22.80 -4.64 -6.05
C GLY A 134 23.49 -5.66 -6.96
N THR A 135 23.85 -5.24 -8.18
CA THR A 135 24.47 -6.08 -9.21
C THR A 135 25.75 -6.78 -8.70
N PRO A 136 25.78 -8.11 -8.43
CA PRO A 136 27.04 -8.81 -8.20
C PRO A 136 27.77 -9.08 -9.53
N ILE A 137 27.06 -8.99 -10.65
CA ILE A 137 27.54 -9.36 -11.99
C ILE A 137 28.66 -8.44 -12.50
N MET A 138 28.84 -7.23 -11.94
CA MET A 138 29.95 -6.34 -12.33
C MET A 138 31.32 -6.69 -11.72
N ASN A 139 31.38 -7.61 -10.73
CA ASN A 139 32.63 -8.04 -10.10
C ASN A 139 33.10 -9.44 -10.49
N LEU A 140 32.36 -10.16 -11.35
CA LEU A 140 32.89 -11.30 -12.07
C LEU A 140 33.73 -10.80 -13.25
N ARG A 141 34.89 -10.20 -12.93
CA ARG A 141 36.00 -10.15 -13.88
C ARG A 141 36.36 -11.60 -14.19
N VAL A 142 35.99 -11.99 -15.40
CA VAL A 142 36.45 -13.16 -16.14
C VAL A 142 37.89 -13.49 -15.74
N ILE A 143 38.06 -14.65 -15.10
CA ILE A 143 39.34 -15.38 -15.07
C ILE A 143 39.49 -16.04 -16.44
#